data_AF-A0A3C0EQ85-F1
#
_entry.id   AF-A0A3C0EQ85-F1
#
_cell.length_a   1.000
_cell.length_b   1.000
_cell.length_c   1.000
_cell.angle_alpha   90.00
_cell.angle_beta   90.00
_cell.angle_gamma   90.00
#
_symmetry.space_group_name_H-M   'P 1'
#
loop_
_entity.id
_entity.type
_entity.pdbx_description
1 polymer ?
#
loop_
_entity_poly.entity_id
_entity_poly.type
_entity_poly.pdbx_seq_one_letter_code
_entity_poly.pdbx_strand_id
1 'polypeptide(L)'
;MLNTDNLTISQFQQFIRDRYYATDKERGTPKTYMWFIEEVGELATALQKSVGEGGNTSGGENLEEEFADVFAWLCTLANINDIDLTKAIARKYGKDGGPDGTK
;
A
#
# COMPACT_ATOMS: atom_id res chain seq x y z
N MET A 1 -4.86 5.25 18.39
CA MET A 1 -5.70 5.45 17.19
C MET A 1 -4.95 6.37 16.26
N LEU A 2 -5.06 6.16 14.94
CA LEU A 2 -4.46 7.05 13.95
C LEU A 2 -5.23 8.37 13.94
N ASN A 3 -4.54 9.50 14.04
CA ASN A 3 -5.15 10.82 13.85
C ASN A 3 -5.31 11.09 12.35
N THR A 4 -6.53 11.35 11.90
CA THR A 4 -6.87 11.50 10.49
C THR A 4 -6.95 12.96 10.03
N ASP A 5 -6.94 13.93 10.94
CA ASP A 5 -6.97 15.36 10.59
C ASP A 5 -5.62 15.76 9.98
N ASN A 6 -5.51 15.64 8.65
CA ASN A 6 -4.29 15.79 7.84
C ASN A 6 -3.32 14.61 7.91
N LEU A 7 -3.83 13.38 7.72
CA LEU A 7 -2.99 12.19 7.63
C LEU A 7 -1.90 12.34 6.56
N THR A 8 -0.65 12.22 6.98
CA THR A 8 0.52 12.22 6.09
C THR A 8 1.04 10.81 5.83
N ILE A 9 1.81 10.65 4.75
CA ILE A 9 2.48 9.37 4.41
C ILE A 9 3.39 8.90 5.54
N SER A 10 4.14 9.81 6.17
CA SER A 10 5.04 9.46 7.27
C SER A 10 4.27 8.99 8.51
N GLN A 11 3.15 9.65 8.86
CA GLN A 11 2.30 9.23 9.97
C GLN A 11 1.67 7.86 9.71
N PHE A 12 1.16 7.61 8.50
CA PHE A 12 0.59 6.32 8.15
C PHE A 12 1.65 5.21 8.14
N GLN A 13 2.80 5.46 7.51
CA GLN A 13 3.91 4.49 7.49
C GLN A 13 4.38 4.15 8.91
N GLN A 14 4.49 5.15 9.79
CA GLN A 14 4.87 4.96 11.19
C GLN A 14 3.79 4.17 11.94
N PHE A 15 2.51 4.46 11.73
CA PHE A 15 1.41 3.71 12.31
C PHE A 15 1.45 2.21 11.95
N ILE A 16 1.71 1.89 10.68
CA ILE A 16 1.93 0.51 10.22
C ILE A 16 3.16 -0.10 10.89
N ARG A 17 4.27 0.64 10.99
CA ARG A 17 5.50 0.19 11.64
C ARG A 17 5.26 -0.18 13.11
N ASP A 18 4.63 0.71 13.87
CA ASP A 18 4.41 0.54 15.31
C ASP A 18 3.58 -0.70 15.62
N ARG A 19 2.68 -1.08 14.69
CA ARG A 19 1.73 -2.17 14.91
C ARG A 19 2.22 -3.52 14.40
N TYR A 20 2.93 -3.57 13.29
CA TYR A 20 3.20 -4.84 12.59
C TYR A 20 4.68 -5.16 12.36
N TYR A 21 5.59 -4.19 12.57
CA TYR A 21 7.00 -4.32 12.17
C TYR A 21 7.70 -5.56 12.71
N ALA A 22 7.49 -5.93 13.98
CA ALA A 22 8.18 -7.09 14.57
C ALA A 22 7.83 -8.38 13.81
N THR A 23 6.54 -8.63 13.59
CA THR A 23 6.06 -9.83 12.89
C THR A 23 6.45 -9.82 11.42
N ASP A 24 6.35 -8.67 10.74
CA ASP A 24 6.65 -8.59 9.31
C ASP A 24 8.16 -8.66 9.06
N LYS A 25 8.99 -8.12 9.95
CA LYS A 25 10.45 -8.24 9.87
C LYS A 25 10.89 -9.69 10.06
N GLU A 26 10.26 -10.42 10.97
CA GLU A 26 10.47 -11.87 11.13
C GLU A 26 10.01 -12.66 9.90
N ARG A 27 8.86 -12.29 9.30
CA ARG A 27 8.35 -12.91 8.06
C ARG A 27 9.29 -12.69 6.88
N GLY A 28 9.93 -11.53 6.81
CA GLY A 28 10.93 -11.17 5.80
C GLY A 28 10.33 -10.74 4.45
N THR A 29 11.16 -10.10 3.62
CA THR A 29 10.73 -9.44 2.37
C THR A 29 10.03 -10.38 1.37
N PRO A 30 10.55 -11.58 1.03
CA PRO A 30 9.93 -12.41 0.01
C PRO A 30 8.50 -12.85 0.36
N LYS A 31 8.26 -13.24 1.61
CA LYS A 31 6.94 -13.66 2.09
C LYS A 31 5.99 -12.47 2.26
N THR A 32 6.50 -11.33 2.71
CA THR A 32 5.71 -10.09 2.83
C THR A 32 5.28 -9.57 1.45
N TYR A 33 6.13 -9.74 0.43
CA TYR A 33 5.77 -9.40 -0.94
C TYR A 33 4.60 -10.23 -1.47
N MET A 34 4.49 -11.50 -1.07
CA MET A 34 3.33 -12.32 -1.46
C MET A 34 2.02 -11.77 -0.91
N TRP A 35 1.99 -11.34 0.35
CA TRP A 35 0.82 -10.67 0.93
C TRP A 35 0.49 -9.36 0.20
N PHE A 36 1.50 -8.54 -0.12
CA PHE A 36 1.27 -7.33 -0.91
C PHE A 36 0.61 -7.63 -2.28
N ILE A 37 1.02 -8.71 -2.95
CA ILE A 37 0.43 -9.09 -4.24
C ILE A 37 -0.98 -9.67 -4.10
N GLU A 38 -1.28 -10.33 -2.98
CA GLU A 38 -2.63 -10.77 -2.64
C GLU A 38 -3.59 -9.58 -2.61
N GLU A 39 -3.26 -8.52 -1.86
CA GLU A 39 -4.08 -7.30 -1.80
C GLU A 39 -4.21 -6.59 -3.16
N VAL A 40 -3.16 -6.62 -3.99
CA VAL A 40 -3.24 -6.08 -5.35
C VAL A 40 -4.24 -6.88 -6.20
N GLY A 41 -4.34 -8.19 -5.97
CA GLY A 41 -5.33 -9.06 -6.61
C GLY A 41 -6.76 -8.80 -6.12
N GLU A 42 -6.92 -8.56 -4.82
CA GLU A 42 -8.22 -8.17 -4.23
C GLU A 42 -8.67 -6.81 -4.77
N LEU A 43 -7.77 -5.81 -4.81
CA LEU A 43 -8.03 -4.52 -5.46
C LEU A 43 -8.40 -4.68 -6.94
N ALA A 44 -7.70 -5.52 -7.70
CA ALA A 44 -8.02 -5.77 -9.10
C ALA A 44 -9.44 -6.35 -9.27
N THR A 45 -9.84 -7.24 -8.37
CA THR A 45 -11.19 -7.82 -8.35
C THR A 45 -12.25 -6.75 -8.03
N ALA A 46 -12.02 -5.93 -7.02
CA ALA A 46 -12.91 -4.83 -6.65
C ALA A 46 -13.05 -3.80 -7.77
N LEU A 47 -11.96 -3.48 -8.47
CA LEU A 47 -11.97 -2.58 -9.62
C LEU A 47 -12.82 -3.12 -10.78
N GLN A 48 -12.67 -4.41 -11.14
CA GLN A 48 -13.52 -5.02 -12.18
C GLN A 48 -15.00 -4.97 -11.80
N LYS A 49 -15.32 -5.33 -10.54
CA LYS A 49 -16.70 -5.26 -10.04
C LYS A 49 -17.25 -3.83 -10.08
N SER A 50 -16.43 -2.82 -9.78
CA SER A 50 -16.86 -1.41 -9.77
C SER A 50 -17.33 -0.89 -11.13
N VAL A 51 -16.87 -1.50 -12.22
CA VAL A 51 -17.28 -1.16 -13.60
C VAL A 51 -18.31 -2.15 -14.18
N GLY A 52 -18.86 -3.03 -13.34
CA GLY A 52 -19.85 -4.03 -13.76
C GLY A 52 -19.27 -5.26 -14.47
N GLU A 53 -17.96 -5.48 -14.38
CA GLU A 53 -17.25 -6.66 -14.88
C GLU A 53 -16.95 -7.65 -13.73
N GLY A 54 -16.29 -8.78 -14.00
CA GLY A 54 -15.74 -9.65 -12.94
C GLY A 54 -16.62 -10.83 -12.45
N GLY A 55 -17.87 -10.97 -12.91
CA GLY A 55 -18.70 -12.17 -12.66
C GLY A 55 -18.83 -12.57 -11.18
N ASN A 56 -18.82 -13.89 -10.89
CA ASN A 56 -18.87 -14.45 -9.52
C ASN A 56 -17.46 -14.61 -8.90
N THR A 57 -16.58 -13.63 -9.07
CA THR A 57 -15.27 -13.67 -8.40
C THR A 57 -15.45 -13.47 -6.89
N SER A 58 -14.99 -14.46 -6.12
CA SER A 58 -14.88 -14.37 -4.67
C SER A 58 -13.72 -13.44 -4.32
N GLY A 59 -14.01 -12.35 -3.59
CA GLY A 59 -13.08 -11.31 -3.18
C GLY A 59 -13.87 -10.14 -2.58
N GLY A 60 -13.25 -9.38 -1.67
CA GLY A 60 -13.87 -8.31 -0.87
C GLY A 60 -14.81 -7.39 -1.67
N GLU A 61 -15.84 -6.86 -0.98
CA GLU A 61 -16.91 -6.07 -1.62
C GLU A 61 -16.63 -4.55 -1.61
N ASN A 62 -15.58 -4.08 -0.93
CA ASN A 62 -15.35 -2.65 -0.71
C ASN A 62 -14.06 -2.13 -1.38
N LEU A 63 -14.22 -1.40 -2.49
CA LEU A 63 -13.12 -0.80 -3.24
C LEU A 63 -12.23 0.11 -2.37
N GLU A 64 -12.80 0.88 -1.43
CA GLU A 64 -12.03 1.77 -0.57
C GLU A 64 -11.10 1.02 0.39
N GLU A 65 -11.55 -0.14 0.90
CA GLU A 65 -10.76 -1.00 1.78
C GLU A 65 -9.54 -1.56 1.04
N GLU A 66 -9.75 -2.05 -0.19
CA GLU A 66 -8.65 -2.62 -0.99
C GLU A 66 -7.58 -1.58 -1.36
N PHE A 67 -7.98 -0.33 -1.62
CA PHE A 67 -7.01 0.76 -1.80
C PHE A 67 -6.19 1.02 -0.54
N ALA A 68 -6.82 0.94 0.64
CA ALA A 68 -6.15 1.13 1.91
C ALA A 68 -5.19 -0.04 2.20
N ASP A 69 -5.59 -1.28 1.94
CA ASP A 69 -4.78 -2.48 2.20
C ASP A 69 -3.55 -2.55 1.29
N VAL A 70 -3.69 -2.27 -0.02
CA VAL A 70 -2.54 -2.15 -0.92
C VAL A 70 -1.53 -1.11 -0.42
N PHE A 71 -2.01 0.04 0.09
CA PHE A 71 -1.11 1.06 0.63
C PHE A 71 -0.49 0.66 1.97
N ALA A 72 -1.23 -0.03 2.84
CA ALA A 72 -0.73 -0.56 4.10
C ALA A 72 0.41 -1.56 3.88
N TRP A 73 0.22 -2.52 2.97
CA TRP A 73 1.26 -3.51 2.67
C TRP A 73 2.47 -2.95 1.92
N LEU A 74 2.28 -1.91 1.11
CA LEU A 74 3.41 -1.14 0.56
C LEU A 74 4.22 -0.47 1.69
N CYS A 75 3.55 0.12 2.68
CA CYS A 75 4.20 0.68 3.87
C CYS A 75 4.92 -0.41 4.68
N THR A 76 4.32 -1.60 4.83
CA THR A 76 4.95 -2.75 5.47
C THR A 76 6.25 -3.14 4.77
N LEU A 77 6.23 -3.29 3.44
CA LEU A 77 7.43 -3.59 2.65
C LEU A 77 8.50 -2.51 2.82
N ALA A 78 8.12 -1.23 2.76
CA ALA A 78 9.05 -0.12 2.97
C ALA A 78 9.67 -0.17 4.37
N ASN A 79 8.87 -0.45 5.40
CA ASN A 79 9.33 -0.53 6.78
C ASN A 79 10.37 -1.64 7.01
N ILE A 80 10.14 -2.85 6.49
CA ILE A 80 11.05 -3.98 6.70
C ILE A 80 12.33 -3.91 5.84
N ASN A 81 12.33 -3.08 4.80
CA ASN A 81 13.50 -2.77 3.96
C ASN A 81 14.13 -1.41 4.29
N ASP A 82 13.76 -0.79 5.42
CA ASP A 82 14.34 0.45 5.94
C ASP A 82 14.24 1.63 4.95
N ILE A 83 13.12 1.72 4.22
CA ILE A 83 12.81 2.78 3.26
C ILE A 83 11.83 3.79 3.88
N ASP A 84 12.21 5.07 3.85
CA ASP A 84 11.33 6.21 4.15
C ASP A 84 10.56 6.63 2.89
N LEU A 85 9.26 6.33 2.84
CA LEU A 85 8.42 6.59 1.66
C LEU A 85 8.29 8.08 1.36
N THR A 86 8.15 8.92 2.39
CA THR A 86 8.02 10.36 2.22
C THR A 86 9.27 10.94 1.54
N LYS A 87 10.46 10.55 2.01
CA LYS A 87 11.72 10.95 1.36
C LYS A 87 11.88 10.36 -0.03
N ALA A 88 11.49 9.10 -0.24
CA ALA A 88 11.57 8.45 -1.55
C ALA A 88 10.72 9.17 -2.59
N ILE A 89 9.47 9.51 -2.24
CA ILE A 89 8.53 10.25 -3.08
C ILE A 89 9.05 11.67 -3.34
N ALA A 90 9.45 12.40 -2.29
CA ALA A 90 9.98 13.75 -2.43
C ALA A 90 11.21 13.83 -3.35
N ARG A 91 12.12 12.84 -3.26
CA ARG A 91 13.28 12.77 -4.16
C ARG A 91 12.90 12.49 -5.61
N LYS A 92 11.90 11.64 -5.85
CA LYS A 92 11.53 11.19 -7.20
C LYS A 92 10.58 12.14 -7.93
N TYR A 93 9.62 12.71 -7.22
CA TYR A 93 8.53 13.51 -7.79
C TYR A 93 8.51 14.96 -7.27
N GLY A 94 9.19 15.25 -6.16
CA GLY A 94 9.19 16.60 -5.57
C GLY A 94 10.13 17.60 -6.27
N LYS A 95 11.04 17.12 -7.13
CA LYS A 95 11.85 17.98 -8.01
C LYS A 95 11.28 17.95 -9.42
N ASP A 96 11.13 19.13 -10.01
CA ASP A 96 10.78 19.34 -11.43
C ASP A 96 9.48 18.66 -11.91
N GLY A 97 8.55 18.34 -10.99
CA GLY A 97 7.27 17.70 -11.31
C GLY A 97 7.33 16.18 -11.51
N GLY A 98 8.50 15.56 -11.34
CA GLY A 98 8.70 14.14 -11.60
C GLY A 98 8.88 13.80 -13.08
N PRO A 99 9.06 12.52 -13.42
CA PRO A 99 9.24 12.09 -14.82
C PRO A 99 7.96 12.30 -15.64
N ASP A 100 8.12 12.69 -16.91
CA ASP A 100 7.02 12.82 -17.86
C ASP A 100 6.25 11.51 -17.99
N GLY A 101 4.91 11.62 -18.05
CA GLY A 101 4.00 10.49 -18.18
C GLY A 101 4.02 9.92 -19.61
N THR A 102 5.08 9.22 -19.98
CA THR A 102 5.20 8.56 -21.31
C THR A 102 5.37 7.04 -21.19
N LYS A 103 4.84 6.44 -20.12
CA LYS A 103 4.70 4.98 -20.01
C LYS A 103 3.27 4.56 -20.33
#